data_AF-A0A6G3ZAL7-F1
#
_entry.id   AF-A0A6G3ZAL7-F1
#
_cell.length_a   1.000
_cell.length_b   1.000
_cell.length_c   1.000
_cell.angle_alpha   90.00
_cell.angle_beta   90.00
_cell.angle_gamma   90.00
#
_symmetry.space_group_name_H-M   'P 1'
#
loop_
_entity.id
_entity.type
_entity.pdbx_description
1 polymer ?
#
loop_
_entity_poly.entity_id
_entity_poly.type
_entity_poly.pdbx_seq_one_letter_code
_entity_poly.pdbx_strand_id
1 'polypeptide(L)'
;METGKNYLVGIYDDEDVLVNAIKQVRKSGIKIHEVFTPYPIHGLEDVLGYRRSRLPIAAFLFGLTGTALALTMMFYMMGFDWPMNIGGKD
;
A
#
# COMPACT_ATOMS: atom_id res chain seq x y z
N MET A 1 -1.22 -17.50 -12.50
CA MET A 1 -0.81 -18.89 -12.24
C MET A 1 -0.08 -19.41 -13.47
N GLU A 2 1.18 -19.78 -13.37
CA GLU A 2 1.92 -20.34 -14.51
C GLU A 2 1.38 -21.74 -14.83
N THR A 3 1.02 -21.97 -16.09
CA THR A 3 0.54 -23.27 -16.58
C THR A 3 1.65 -24.31 -16.47
N GLY A 4 1.41 -25.37 -15.70
CA GLY A 4 2.35 -26.51 -15.56
C GLY A 4 3.04 -26.67 -14.20
N LYS A 5 2.68 -25.90 -13.18
CA LYS A 5 3.18 -26.08 -11.80
C LYS A 5 2.10 -26.62 -10.87
N ASN A 6 2.46 -27.66 -10.10
CA ASN A 6 1.61 -28.23 -9.06
C ASN A 6 1.85 -27.48 -7.74
N TYR A 7 0.78 -27.07 -7.07
CA TYR A 7 0.84 -26.41 -5.76
C TYR A 7 0.21 -27.30 -4.70
N LEU A 8 0.82 -27.36 -3.53
CA LEU A 8 0.22 -27.97 -2.35
C LEU A 8 -0.66 -26.92 -1.65
N VAL A 9 -1.94 -27.24 -1.47
CA VAL A 9 -2.90 -26.37 -0.78
C VAL A 9 -3.31 -27.02 0.53
N GLY A 10 -3.09 -26.32 1.65
CA GLY A 10 -3.62 -26.70 2.95
C GLY A 10 -4.89 -25.90 3.25
N ILE A 11 -5.97 -26.59 3.60
CA ILE A 11 -7.23 -25.96 4.00
C ILE A 11 -7.32 -26.03 5.52
N TYR A 12 -7.65 -24.90 6.14
CA TYR A 12 -7.77 -24.75 7.59
C TYR A 12 -9.16 -24.19 7.91
N ASP A 13 -9.69 -24.59 9.06
CA ASP A 13 -10.99 -24.18 9.60
C ASP A 13 -10.88 -22.99 10.57
N ASP A 14 -9.75 -22.89 11.27
CA ASP A 14 -9.50 -21.90 12.32
C ASP A 14 -8.27 -21.01 12.00
N GLU A 15 -8.39 -19.74 12.37
CA GLU A 15 -7.35 -18.71 12.21
C GLU A 15 -6.08 -19.00 13.01
N ASP A 16 -6.20 -19.44 14.26
CA ASP A 16 -5.06 -19.71 15.15
C ASP A 16 -4.24 -20.91 14.65
N VAL A 17 -4.94 -21.92 14.14
CA VAL A 17 -4.32 -23.11 13.56
C VAL A 17 -3.55 -22.72 12.29
N LEU A 18 -4.16 -21.89 11.42
CA LEU A 18 -3.51 -21.37 10.22
C LEU A 18 -2.23 -20.59 10.55
N VAL A 19 -2.30 -19.65 11.50
CA VAL A 19 -1.14 -18.82 11.89
C VAL A 19 0.00 -19.68 12.45
N ASN A 20 -0.31 -20.69 13.27
CA ASN A 20 0.69 -21.61 13.81
C ASN A 20 1.30 -22.51 12.72
N ALA A 21 0.49 -22.99 11.77
CA ALA A 21 0.96 -23.78 10.64
C ALA A 21 1.93 -22.96 9.77
N ILE A 22 1.59 -21.70 9.46
CA ILE A 22 2.46 -20.79 8.69
C ILE A 22 3.83 -20.62 9.38
N LYS A 23 3.85 -20.42 10.71
CA LYS A 23 5.10 -20.30 11.48
C LYS A 23 5.96 -21.56 11.36
N GLN A 24 5.37 -22.75 11.41
CA GLN A 24 6.09 -24.02 11.29
C GLN A 24 6.64 -24.23 9.87
N VAL A 25 5.81 -23.98 8.84
CA VAL A 25 6.20 -24.12 7.43
C VAL A 25 7.31 -23.14 7.05
N ARG A 26 7.27 -21.93 7.61
CA ARG A 26 8.36 -20.96 7.43
C ARG A 26 9.64 -21.39 8.13
N LYS A 27 9.55 -21.98 9.33
CA LYS A 27 10.70 -22.56 10.05
C LYS A 27 11.32 -23.74 9.32
N SER A 28 10.52 -24.54 8.59
CA SER A 28 11.04 -25.65 7.76
C SER A 28 11.68 -25.18 6.44
N GLY A 29 11.72 -23.87 6.17
CA GLY A 29 12.38 -23.30 4.99
C GLY A 29 11.55 -23.40 3.70
N ILE A 30 10.29 -23.83 3.79
CA ILE A 30 9.39 -23.92 2.64
C ILE A 30 8.87 -22.51 2.33
N LYS A 31 9.04 -22.08 1.07
CA LYS A 31 8.49 -20.80 0.60
C LYS A 31 6.99 -20.94 0.36
N ILE A 32 6.21 -20.24 1.16
CA ILE A 32 4.77 -20.08 0.98
C ILE A 32 4.56 -19.07 -0.15
N HIS A 33 3.74 -19.41 -1.15
CA HIS A 33 3.45 -18.53 -2.28
C HIS A 33 2.40 -17.48 -1.91
N GLU A 34 1.21 -17.95 -1.54
CA GLU A 34 0.06 -17.11 -1.17
C GLU A 34 -0.75 -17.80 -0.06
N VAL A 35 -1.44 -16.99 0.73
CA VAL A 35 -2.41 -17.42 1.74
C VAL A 35 -3.72 -16.70 1.43
N PHE A 36 -4.80 -17.46 1.27
CA PHE A 36 -6.12 -16.92 0.96
C PHE A 36 -6.99 -16.97 2.21
N THR A 37 -7.50 -15.81 2.62
CA THR A 37 -8.37 -15.67 3.80
C THR A 37 -9.61 -14.87 3.41
N PRO A 38 -10.81 -15.23 3.92
CA PRO A 38 -12.05 -14.53 3.57
C PRO A 38 -12.14 -13.13 4.20
N TYR A 39 -11.31 -12.85 5.21
CA TYR A 39 -11.18 -11.58 5.90
C TYR A 39 -9.70 -11.31 6.27
N PRO A 40 -9.33 -10.06 6.58
CA PRO A 40 -7.99 -9.74 7.04
C PRO A 40 -7.73 -10.29 8.45
N ILE A 41 -6.66 -11.08 8.59
CA ILE A 41 -6.16 -11.60 9.87
C ILE A 41 -5.08 -10.64 10.39
N HIS A 42 -5.23 -10.16 11.62
CA HIS A 42 -4.27 -9.24 12.22
C HIS A 42 -2.91 -9.91 12.43
N GLY A 43 -1.85 -9.29 11.92
CA GLY A 43 -0.48 -9.79 12.08
C GLY A 43 -0.09 -10.92 11.13
N LEU A 44 -0.98 -11.37 10.22
CA LEU A 44 -0.65 -12.36 9.20
C LEU A 44 0.52 -11.91 8.32
N GLU A 45 0.58 -10.62 7.99
CA GLU A 45 1.64 -10.02 7.17
C GLU A 45 3.03 -10.16 7.82
N ASP A 46 3.10 -10.03 9.15
CA ASP A 46 4.34 -10.14 9.92
C ASP A 46 4.81 -11.60 9.99
N VAL A 47 3.85 -12.50 10.20
CA VAL A 47 4.09 -13.96 10.21
C VAL A 47 4.52 -14.47 8.84
N LEU A 48 3.97 -13.93 7.75
CA LEU A 48 4.40 -14.20 6.38
C LEU A 48 5.71 -13.48 6.02
N GLY A 49 6.05 -12.40 6.73
CA GLY A 49 7.28 -11.64 6.53
C GLY A 49 7.24 -10.78 5.28
N TYR A 50 6.05 -10.29 4.91
CA TYR A 50 5.94 -9.37 3.79
C TYR A 50 6.65 -8.06 4.10
N ARG A 51 7.39 -7.53 3.12
CA ARG A 51 7.95 -6.18 3.23
C ARG A 51 6.82 -5.17 3.20
N ARG A 52 6.91 -4.14 4.03
CA ARG A 52 5.99 -3.00 3.97
C ARG A 52 5.92 -2.44 2.55
N SER A 53 4.70 -2.20 2.10
CA SER A 53 4.46 -1.61 0.78
C SER A 53 5.04 -0.19 0.70
N ARG A 54 5.53 0.17 -0.49
CA ARG A 54 6.04 1.52 -0.80
C ARG A 54 4.93 2.49 -1.23
N LEU A 55 3.67 2.04 -1.22
CA LEU A 55 2.49 2.85 -1.55
C LEU A 55 2.39 4.17 -0.75
N PRO A 56 2.66 4.20 0.58
CA PRO A 56 2.56 5.45 1.34
C PRO A 56 3.54 6.52 0.87
N ILE A 57 4.75 6.11 0.48
CA ILE A 57 5.79 7.03 -0.02
C ILE A 57 5.37 7.63 -1.35
N ALA A 58 4.85 6.79 -2.27
CA ALA A 58 4.34 7.28 -3.55
C ALA A 58 3.16 8.24 -3.37
N ALA A 59 2.20 7.90 -2.49
CA ALA A 59 1.07 8.76 -2.17
C ALA A 59 1.51 10.13 -1.62
N PHE A 60 2.50 10.14 -0.72
CA PHE A 60 3.06 11.38 -0.19
C PHE A 60 3.70 12.25 -1.27
N LEU A 61 4.50 11.66 -2.16
CA LEU A 61 5.15 12.39 -3.25
C LEU A 61 4.13 12.97 -4.22
N PHE A 62 3.08 12.22 -4.58
CA PHE A 62 2.00 12.74 -5.43
C PHE A 62 1.19 13.84 -4.75
N GLY A 63 0.93 13.73 -3.45
CA GLY A 63 0.31 14.81 -2.68
C GLY A 63 1.17 16.08 -2.69
N LEU A 64 2.47 15.94 -2.40
CA LEU A 64 3.41 17.05 -2.37
C LEU A 64 3.54 17.75 -3.73
N THR A 65 3.68 17.00 -4.82
CA THR A 65 3.75 17.58 -6.17
C THR A 65 2.45 18.27 -6.56
N GLY A 66 1.30 17.69 -6.22
CA GLY A 66 -0.01 18.30 -6.46
C GLY A 66 -0.17 19.62 -5.70
N THR A 67 0.18 19.66 -4.42
CA THR A 67 0.14 20.88 -3.61
C THR A 67 1.11 21.94 -4.12
N ALA A 68 2.35 21.56 -4.46
CA ALA A 68 3.33 22.49 -5.00
C ALA A 68 2.87 23.10 -6.33
N LEU A 69 2.29 22.29 -7.22
CA LEU A 69 1.74 22.74 -8.50
C LEU A 69 0.58 23.72 -8.30
N ALA A 70 -0.35 23.41 -7.39
CA ALA A 70 -1.49 24.27 -7.10
C ALA A 70 -1.05 25.64 -6.54
N LEU A 71 -0.13 25.65 -5.58
CA LEU A 71 0.41 26.89 -5.02
C LEU A 71 1.16 27.72 -6.07
N THR A 72 2.00 27.06 -6.88
CA THR A 72 2.73 27.73 -7.96
C THR A 72 1.78 28.35 -8.98
N MET A 73 0.72 27.62 -9.36
CA MET A 73 -0.29 28.10 -10.30
C MET A 73 -1.04 29.31 -9.74
N MET A 74 -1.51 29.26 -8.49
CA MET A 74 -2.20 30.38 -7.86
C MET A 74 -1.31 31.62 -7.76
N PHE A 75 -0.06 31.45 -7.33
CA PHE A 75 0.90 32.55 -7.23
C PHE A 75 1.24 33.17 -8.58
N TYR A 76 1.48 32.34 -9.59
CA TYR A 76 1.78 32.81 -10.94
C TYR A 76 0.59 33.58 -11.53
N MET A 77 -0.62 33.03 -11.43
CA MET A 77 -1.80 33.59 -12.08
C MET A 77 -2.26 34.90 -11.42
N MET A 78 -2.28 34.96 -10.08
CA MET A 78 -2.70 36.16 -9.33
C MET A 78 -1.60 37.21 -9.21
N GLY A 79 -0.33 36.83 -9.30
CA GLY A 79 0.81 37.74 -9.11
C GLY A 79 1.37 38.30 -10.41
N PHE A 80 1.51 37.47 -11.45
CA PHE A 80 2.26 37.82 -12.66
C PHE A 80 1.41 37.82 -13.93
N ASP A 81 0.57 36.82 -14.12
CA ASP A 81 -0.19 36.66 -15.37
C ASP A 81 -1.36 37.65 -15.46
N TRP A 82 -2.23 37.65 -14.44
CA TRP A 82 -3.36 38.57 -14.35
C TRP A 82 -3.53 39.09 -12.92
N PRO A 83 -2.72 40.07 -12.51
CA PRO A 83 -2.87 40.70 -11.21
C PRO A 83 -4.20 41.45 -11.16
N MET A 84 -5.18 40.87 -10.46
CA MET A 84 -6.51 41.42 -10.30
C MET A 84 -6.67 41.95 -8.88
N ASN A 85 -7.05 43.22 -8.75
CA ASN A 85 -7.43 43.77 -7.46
C ASN A 85 -8.86 43.28 -7.12
N ILE A 86 -8.95 42.27 -6.26
CA ILE A 86 -10.23 41.71 -5.79
C ILE A 86 -10.37 42.04 -4.31
N GLY A 87 -11.23 43.02 -4.01
CA GLY A 87 -11.52 43.49 -2.65
C GLY A 87 -10.69 44.68 -2.16
N GLY A 88 -9.70 45.15 -2.92
CA GLY A 88 -8.89 46.30 -2.54
C GLY A 88 -9.67 47.60 -2.68
N LYS A 89 -9.94 48.20 -1.52
CA LYS A 89 -10.09 49.65 -1.39
C LYS A 89 -8.71 50.27 -1.65
N ASP A 90 -8.65 51.31 -2.47
CA ASP A 90 -7.47 52.19 -2.48
C ASP A 90 -7.13 52.67 -1.06
#